data_AF-A0A1I5L1Y2-F1
#
_entry.id   AF-A0A1I5L1Y2-F1
#
_cell.length_a   1.000
_cell.length_b   1.000
_cell.length_c   1.000
_cell.angle_alpha   90.00
_cell.angle_beta   90.00
_cell.angle_gamma   90.00
#
_symmetry.space_group_name_H-M   'P 1'
#
loop_
_entity.id
_entity.type
_entity.pdbx_description
1 polymer ?
#
loop_
_entity_poly.entity_id
_entity_poly.type
_entity_poly.pdbx_seq_one_letter_code
_entity_poly.pdbx_strand_id
1 'polypeptide(L)'
;MSMWQIEGLIEYGIRLVDKAVTTNEEKKTIIGNLYAVQQQYDCKFTNFRVMPILLQTGYTITIDYTAHPDYKGNEAYFEKLLKKKDIQFLNRDLKKKWSEKNDVVAYLEPSTGKIYIDYGSPLRKEEPALTIMEIYDLGLYLIREAHQQQDRDRVYEWTAYILKFGAISLDDDADAEELISRYFKEIKSIFYSYDYTDYKPVDEALTIFWPGSKDSDGYTEWAISEGGAEGQVLEYFFEKIA
;
A
#
# COMPACT_ATOMS: atom_id res chain seq x y z
N MET A 1 -10.36 9.13 11.54
CA MET A 1 -11.43 8.74 10.61
C MET A 1 -10.75 7.74 9.70
N SER A 2 -11.26 6.51 9.60
CA SER A 2 -10.54 5.47 8.86
C SER A 2 -10.39 5.86 7.38
N MET A 3 -9.18 5.77 6.84
CA MET A 3 -8.87 6.10 5.45
C MET A 3 -9.18 4.90 4.54
N TRP A 4 -10.45 4.55 4.46
CA TRP A 4 -10.97 3.41 3.70
C TRP A 4 -10.60 3.46 2.21
N GLN A 5 -10.39 4.65 1.64
CA GLN A 5 -9.94 4.83 0.28
C GLN A 5 -8.49 4.35 0.06
N ILE A 6 -7.63 4.52 1.07
CA ILE A 6 -6.27 3.96 1.05
C ILE A 6 -6.33 2.44 1.21
N GLU A 7 -7.20 1.92 2.09
CA GLU A 7 -7.44 0.47 2.17
C GLU A 7 -7.84 -0.12 0.79
N GLY A 8 -8.71 0.58 0.06
CA GLY A 8 -9.11 0.22 -1.29
C GLY A 8 -7.92 0.26 -2.27
N LEU A 9 -7.19 1.38 -2.32
CA LEU A 9 -6.01 1.56 -3.18
C LEU A 9 -5.00 0.42 -2.99
N ILE A 10 -4.71 0.06 -1.73
CA ILE A 10 -3.79 -1.03 -1.37
C ILE A 10 -4.35 -2.39 -1.79
N GLU A 11 -5.62 -2.68 -1.49
CA GLU A 11 -6.26 -3.93 -1.93
C GLU A 11 -6.20 -4.09 -3.45
N TYR A 12 -6.54 -3.05 -4.20
CA TYR A 12 -6.52 -3.09 -5.66
C TYR A 12 -5.10 -3.13 -6.22
N GLY A 13 -4.13 -2.47 -5.59
CA GLY A 13 -2.71 -2.58 -5.90
C GLY A 13 -2.21 -4.02 -5.74
N ILE A 14 -2.59 -4.73 -4.68
CA ILE A 14 -2.22 -6.14 -4.48
C ILE A 14 -2.82 -7.03 -5.58
N ARG A 15 -4.08 -6.78 -5.98
CA ARG A 15 -4.73 -7.51 -7.09
C ARG A 15 -4.08 -7.22 -8.44
N LEU A 16 -3.57 -6.01 -8.65
CA LEU A 16 -2.81 -5.64 -9.84
C LEU A 16 -1.48 -6.41 -9.89
N VAL A 17 -0.75 -6.45 -8.77
CA VAL A 17 0.51 -7.18 -8.62
C VAL A 17 0.34 -8.69 -8.78
N ASP A 18 -0.77 -9.26 -8.32
CA ASP A 18 -1.08 -10.68 -8.52
C ASP A 18 -1.09 -11.07 -10.01
N LYS A 19 -1.62 -10.19 -10.85
CA LYS A 19 -1.70 -10.39 -12.31
C LYS A 19 -0.39 -10.10 -13.04
N ALA A 20 0.58 -9.44 -12.39
CA ALA A 20 1.85 -9.08 -12.99
C ALA A 20 2.65 -10.32 -13.43
N VAL A 21 3.30 -10.22 -14.59
CA VAL A 21 4.15 -11.29 -15.14
C VAL A 21 5.54 -11.21 -14.51
N THR A 22 5.62 -11.56 -13.23
CA THR A 22 6.86 -11.60 -12.45
C THR A 22 6.84 -12.77 -11.43
N THR A 23 7.97 -13.00 -10.76
CA THR A 23 8.16 -14.01 -9.72
C THR A 23 7.37 -13.69 -8.46
N ASN A 24 7.02 -14.73 -7.69
CA ASN A 24 6.37 -14.55 -6.39
C ASN A 24 7.24 -13.79 -5.39
N GLU A 25 8.57 -13.89 -5.48
CA GLU A 25 9.48 -13.14 -4.61
C GLU A 25 9.43 -11.64 -4.87
N GLU A 26 9.36 -11.23 -6.15
CA GLU A 26 9.13 -9.83 -6.51
C GLU A 26 7.73 -9.37 -6.07
N LYS A 27 6.68 -10.15 -6.33
CA LYS A 27 5.32 -9.83 -5.87
C LYS A 27 5.25 -9.65 -4.36
N LYS A 28 5.85 -10.56 -3.59
CA LYS A 28 5.95 -10.48 -2.13
C LYS A 28 6.60 -9.17 -1.67
N THR A 29 7.66 -8.75 -2.36
CA THR A 29 8.36 -7.49 -2.07
C THR A 29 7.49 -6.28 -2.35
N ILE A 30 6.79 -6.24 -3.49
CA ILE A 30 5.87 -5.13 -3.83
C ILE A 30 4.67 -5.09 -2.87
N ILE A 31 4.09 -6.25 -2.55
CA ILE A 31 2.99 -6.36 -1.57
C ILE A 31 3.43 -5.85 -0.20
N GLY A 32 4.66 -6.17 0.24
CA GLY A 32 5.21 -5.61 1.48
C GLY A 32 5.29 -4.09 1.45
N ASN A 33 5.71 -3.51 0.33
CA ASN A 33 5.77 -2.06 0.15
C ASN A 33 4.37 -1.41 0.13
N LEU A 34 3.37 -2.06 -0.46
CA LEU A 34 1.98 -1.61 -0.40
C LEU A 34 1.45 -1.57 1.05
N TYR A 35 1.76 -2.58 1.86
CA TYR A 35 1.40 -2.55 3.28
C TYR A 35 2.21 -1.52 4.08
N ALA A 36 3.46 -1.27 3.73
CA ALA A 36 4.26 -0.21 4.34
C ALA A 36 3.63 1.18 4.10
N VAL A 37 3.04 1.41 2.92
CA VAL A 37 2.22 2.60 2.66
C VAL A 37 0.98 2.61 3.54
N GLN A 38 0.24 1.50 3.62
CA GLN A 38 -0.98 1.41 4.44
C GLN A 38 -0.72 1.76 5.92
N GLN A 39 0.43 1.35 6.46
CA GLN A 39 0.82 1.57 7.86
C GLN A 39 1.01 3.05 8.23
N GLN A 40 1.15 3.94 7.25
CA GLN A 40 1.29 5.39 7.47
C GLN A 40 -0.07 6.07 7.77
N TYR A 41 -1.17 5.36 7.58
CA TYR A 41 -2.53 5.92 7.66
C TYR A 41 -3.41 5.17 8.67
N ASP A 42 -4.50 5.81 9.11
CA ASP A 42 -5.54 5.21 9.95
C ASP A 42 -6.38 4.19 9.14
N CYS A 43 -5.78 3.05 8.80
CA CYS A 43 -6.39 1.98 8.03
C CYS A 43 -6.74 0.76 8.91
N LYS A 44 -7.83 0.08 8.58
CA LYS A 44 -8.16 -1.23 9.16
C LYS A 44 -7.28 -2.33 8.57
N PHE A 45 -7.32 -3.48 9.22
CA PHE A 45 -6.67 -4.70 8.72
C PHE A 45 -7.35 -5.19 7.43
N THR A 46 -6.62 -5.19 6.32
CA THR A 46 -7.12 -5.51 4.97
C THR A 46 -6.66 -6.88 4.48
N ASN A 47 -5.68 -7.51 5.12
CA ASN A 47 -5.01 -8.71 4.60
C ASN A 47 -5.97 -9.86 4.29
N PHE A 48 -7.02 -10.06 5.09
CA PHE A 48 -8.01 -11.12 4.84
C PHE A 48 -8.82 -10.93 3.55
N ARG A 49 -8.93 -9.71 3.02
CA ARG A 49 -9.63 -9.43 1.73
C ARG A 49 -8.87 -9.99 0.53
N VAL A 50 -7.56 -10.19 0.68
CA VAL A 50 -6.62 -10.66 -0.36
C VAL A 50 -5.80 -11.87 0.08
N MET A 51 -6.18 -12.55 1.16
CA MET A 51 -5.43 -13.66 1.75
C MET A 51 -5.01 -14.76 0.74
N PRO A 52 -5.85 -15.18 -0.22
CA PRO A 52 -5.41 -16.15 -1.24
C PRO A 52 -4.18 -15.70 -2.01
N ILE A 53 -4.09 -14.41 -2.37
CA ILE A 53 -2.94 -13.82 -3.07
C ILE A 53 -1.72 -13.81 -2.13
N LEU A 54 -1.91 -13.43 -0.88
CA LEU A 54 -0.81 -13.38 0.10
C LEU A 54 -0.19 -14.76 0.35
N LEU A 55 -1.01 -15.80 0.43
CA LEU A 55 -0.56 -17.19 0.54
C LEU A 55 0.14 -17.66 -0.73
N GLN A 56 -0.45 -17.38 -1.90
CA GLN A 56 0.11 -17.77 -3.20
C GLN A 56 1.49 -17.16 -3.45
N THR A 57 1.67 -15.90 -3.07
CA THR A 57 2.93 -15.16 -3.23
C THR A 57 3.96 -15.47 -2.16
N GLY A 58 3.57 -16.16 -1.08
CA GLY A 58 4.42 -16.36 0.09
C GLY A 58 4.60 -15.09 0.94
N TYR A 59 3.84 -14.02 0.68
CA TYR A 59 3.76 -12.88 1.58
C TYR A 59 3.23 -13.29 2.94
N THR A 60 2.23 -14.16 2.99
CA THR A 60 1.77 -14.80 4.23
C THR A 60 2.08 -16.28 4.16
N ILE A 61 2.62 -16.84 5.24
CA ILE A 61 2.75 -18.29 5.41
C ILE A 61 1.83 -18.76 6.53
N THR A 62 1.50 -20.05 6.53
CA THR A 62 0.72 -20.65 7.61
C THR A 62 1.49 -21.74 8.33
N ILE A 63 1.37 -21.77 9.65
CA ILE A 63 1.80 -22.90 10.48
C ILE A 63 0.62 -23.40 11.31
N ASP A 64 0.68 -24.64 11.79
CA ASP A 64 -0.23 -25.09 12.84
C ASP A 64 0.08 -24.41 14.17
N TYR A 65 -0.93 -24.14 15.00
CA TYR A 65 -0.75 -23.44 16.27
C TYR A 65 0.25 -24.13 17.22
N THR A 66 0.36 -25.46 17.13
CA THR A 66 1.31 -26.26 17.90
C THR A 66 2.76 -26.09 17.46
N ALA A 67 3.00 -25.58 16.25
CA ALA A 67 4.31 -25.26 15.72
C ALA A 67 4.78 -23.84 16.07
N HIS A 68 3.94 -23.03 16.75
CA HIS A 68 4.35 -21.71 17.20
C HIS A 68 5.55 -21.81 18.17
N PRO A 69 6.59 -20.96 18.05
CA PRO A 69 7.78 -21.05 18.91
C PRO A 69 7.47 -21.01 20.41
N ASP A 70 6.46 -20.21 20.79
CA ASP A 70 6.01 -20.07 22.18
C ASP A 70 4.89 -21.04 22.59
N TYR A 71 4.52 -22.02 21.76
CA TYR A 71 3.45 -22.97 22.12
C TYR A 71 3.81 -23.76 23.39
N LYS A 72 5.03 -24.30 23.45
CA LYS A 72 5.50 -25.08 24.59
C LYS A 72 5.59 -24.20 25.84
N GLY A 73 4.85 -24.56 26.88
CA GLY A 73 4.71 -23.78 28.11
C GLY A 73 3.63 -22.69 28.08
N ASN A 74 2.92 -22.53 26.96
CA ASN A 74 1.73 -21.67 26.84
C ASN A 74 0.55 -22.41 26.18
N GLU A 75 0.47 -23.73 26.30
CA GLU A 75 -0.53 -24.57 25.62
C GLU A 75 -1.95 -24.13 25.97
N ALA A 76 -2.23 -23.93 27.27
CA ALA A 76 -3.53 -23.48 27.75
C ALA A 76 -3.96 -22.11 27.19
N TYR A 77 -3.00 -21.25 26.82
CA TYR A 77 -3.29 -19.98 26.17
C TYR A 77 -3.82 -20.20 24.76
N PHE A 78 -3.13 -21.00 23.93
CA PHE A 78 -3.57 -21.32 22.57
C PHE A 78 -4.91 -22.07 22.58
N GLU A 79 -5.08 -23.07 23.44
CA GLU A 79 -6.34 -23.80 23.59
C GLU A 79 -7.52 -22.90 24.00
N LYS A 80 -7.26 -21.82 24.73
CA LYS A 80 -8.27 -20.79 25.03
C LYS A 80 -8.60 -19.95 23.80
N LEU A 81 -7.62 -19.62 22.97
CA LEU A 81 -7.83 -18.87 21.73
C LEU A 81 -8.63 -19.69 20.70
N LEU A 82 -8.39 -21.00 20.60
CA LEU A 82 -9.13 -21.89 19.68
C LEU A 82 -10.64 -21.98 19.98
N LYS A 83 -11.08 -21.59 21.19
CA LYS A 83 -12.50 -21.53 21.57
C LYS A 83 -13.18 -20.23 21.13
N LYS A 84 -12.45 -19.29 20.54
CA LYS A 84 -12.98 -18.02 20.01
C LYS A 84 -13.58 -18.24 18.63
N LYS A 85 -14.44 -17.31 18.20
CA LYS A 85 -15.06 -17.33 16.86
C LYS A 85 -14.26 -16.52 15.86
N ASP A 86 -13.78 -15.35 16.28
CA ASP A 86 -13.08 -14.41 15.43
C ASP A 86 -11.59 -14.71 15.38
N ILE A 87 -10.91 -14.19 14.35
CA ILE A 87 -9.44 -14.21 14.26
C ILE A 87 -8.84 -13.59 15.53
N GLN A 88 -7.79 -14.23 16.06
CA GLN A 88 -7.08 -13.79 17.25
C GLN A 88 -5.71 -13.23 16.85
N PHE A 89 -5.45 -11.98 17.22
CA PHE A 89 -4.16 -11.33 16.99
C PHE A 89 -3.15 -11.80 18.05
N LEU A 90 -1.99 -12.27 17.59
CA LEU A 90 -0.89 -12.73 18.44
C LEU A 90 0.17 -11.63 18.51
N ASN A 91 0.39 -11.11 19.71
CA ASN A 91 1.44 -10.11 19.94
C ASN A 91 2.82 -10.79 20.09
N ARG A 92 3.89 -10.01 19.91
CA ARG A 92 5.28 -10.47 20.08
C ARG A 92 5.53 -11.18 21.42
N ASP A 93 4.96 -10.67 22.50
CA ASP A 93 4.88 -11.27 23.82
C ASP A 93 3.41 -11.60 24.11
N LEU A 94 3.07 -12.89 24.04
CA LEU A 94 1.71 -13.43 24.21
C LEU A 94 1.09 -13.08 25.56
N LYS A 95 1.90 -12.76 26.57
CA LYS A 95 1.43 -12.48 27.94
C LYS A 95 1.12 -11.01 28.16
N LYS A 96 1.51 -10.15 27.23
CA LYS A 96 1.32 -8.70 27.32
C LYS A 96 0.25 -8.21 26.35
N LYS A 97 -0.42 -7.14 26.76
CA LYS A 97 -1.33 -6.41 25.86
C LYS A 97 -0.53 -5.76 24.74
N TRP A 98 -1.25 -5.41 23.67
CA TRP A 98 -0.69 -4.68 22.55
C TRP A 98 -0.11 -3.34 23.01
N SER A 99 1.02 -2.98 22.41
CA SER A 99 1.67 -1.66 22.50
C SER A 99 2.64 -1.56 21.32
N GLU A 100 3.16 -0.37 21.02
CA GLU A 100 4.18 -0.18 19.97
C GLU A 100 5.42 -1.09 20.17
N LYS A 101 5.77 -1.42 21.42
CA LYS A 101 6.89 -2.32 21.76
C LYS A 101 6.48 -3.81 21.79
N ASN A 102 5.19 -4.10 21.72
CA ASN A 102 4.59 -5.42 21.75
C ASN A 102 3.50 -5.55 20.69
N ASP A 103 3.90 -5.31 19.43
CA ASP A 103 2.98 -5.30 18.31
C ASP A 103 2.52 -6.72 17.92
N VAL A 104 1.52 -6.79 17.05
CA VAL A 104 1.04 -8.02 16.44
C VAL A 104 2.13 -8.60 15.53
N VAL A 105 2.35 -9.91 15.63
CA VAL A 105 3.36 -10.64 14.83
C VAL A 105 2.75 -11.78 14.01
N ALA A 106 1.51 -12.18 14.32
CA ALA A 106 0.77 -13.20 13.61
C ALA A 106 -0.72 -13.18 13.96
N TYR A 107 -1.51 -13.98 13.25
CA TYR A 107 -2.96 -14.08 13.47
C TYR A 107 -3.37 -15.56 13.50
N LEU A 108 -4.07 -15.98 14.53
CA LEU A 108 -4.61 -17.33 14.67
C LEU A 108 -6.06 -17.36 14.18
N GLU A 109 -6.37 -18.28 13.27
CA GLU A 109 -7.73 -18.63 12.90
C GLU A 109 -8.23 -19.80 13.77
N PRO A 110 -9.17 -19.57 14.71
CA PRO A 110 -9.59 -20.60 15.66
C PRO A 110 -10.23 -21.83 15.02
N SER A 111 -10.98 -21.65 13.93
CA SER A 111 -11.71 -22.72 13.24
C SER A 111 -10.80 -23.76 12.59
N THR A 112 -9.60 -23.36 12.17
CA THR A 112 -8.64 -24.22 11.47
C THR A 112 -7.40 -24.52 12.32
N GLY A 113 -7.16 -23.74 13.39
CA GLY A 113 -5.94 -23.81 14.18
C GLY A 113 -4.70 -23.32 13.42
N LYS A 114 -4.87 -22.62 12.30
CA LYS A 114 -3.77 -22.08 11.50
C LYS A 114 -3.36 -20.70 12.00
N ILE A 115 -2.06 -20.49 12.10
CA ILE A 115 -1.43 -19.20 12.37
C ILE A 115 -0.88 -18.65 11.06
N TYR A 116 -1.35 -17.46 10.69
CA TYR A 116 -0.92 -16.68 9.54
C TYR A 116 0.22 -15.75 9.96
N ILE A 117 1.32 -15.79 9.23
CA ILE A 117 2.54 -15.04 9.53
C ILE A 117 2.96 -14.26 8.28
N ASP A 118 2.83 -12.94 8.35
CA ASP A 118 3.16 -12.05 7.25
C ASP A 118 4.67 -11.84 7.12
N TYR A 119 5.09 -11.46 5.92
CA TYR A 119 6.46 -11.08 5.61
C TYR A 119 6.89 -9.88 6.47
N GLY A 120 8.13 -9.92 6.97
CA GLY A 120 8.63 -8.95 7.95
C GLY A 120 8.27 -9.24 9.40
N SER A 121 7.42 -10.26 9.68
CA SER A 121 7.18 -10.71 11.05
C SER A 121 8.47 -11.25 11.70
N PRO A 122 8.75 -10.96 12.99
CA PRO A 122 9.89 -11.54 13.70
C PRO A 122 9.82 -13.06 13.88
N LEU A 123 8.69 -13.69 13.53
CA LEU A 123 8.55 -15.15 13.47
C LEU A 123 9.19 -15.74 12.20
N ARG A 124 9.49 -14.93 11.18
CA ARG A 124 10.16 -15.31 9.92
C ARG A 124 11.64 -14.93 9.91
N LYS A 125 12.41 -15.41 10.90
CA LYS A 125 13.79 -14.97 11.18
C LYS A 125 14.81 -15.19 10.06
N GLU A 126 14.55 -16.13 9.15
CA GLU A 126 15.47 -16.48 8.07
C GLU A 126 15.27 -15.62 6.82
N GLU A 127 14.23 -14.79 6.80
CA GLU A 127 13.93 -13.96 5.65
C GLU A 127 14.57 -12.58 5.76
N PRO A 128 15.03 -12.00 4.64
CA PRO A 128 15.57 -10.65 4.63
C PRO A 128 14.48 -9.65 5.03
N ALA A 129 14.89 -8.57 5.67
CA ALA A 129 14.00 -7.45 5.92
C ALA A 129 13.47 -6.87 4.60
N LEU A 130 12.23 -6.38 4.62
CA LEU A 130 11.64 -5.70 3.48
C LEU A 130 12.50 -4.47 3.13
N THR A 131 13.01 -4.42 1.91
CA THR A 131 13.58 -3.19 1.36
C THR A 131 12.43 -2.25 1.01
N ILE A 132 12.32 -1.15 1.75
CA ILE A 132 11.32 -0.11 1.50
C ILE A 132 11.68 0.63 0.22
N MET A 133 10.73 0.71 -0.69
CA MET A 133 10.81 1.49 -1.92
C MET A 133 10.42 2.93 -1.64
N GLU A 134 11.10 3.86 -2.31
CA GLU A 134 10.62 5.24 -2.37
C GLU A 134 9.21 5.28 -2.95
N ILE A 135 8.38 6.19 -2.44
CA ILE A 135 6.96 6.22 -2.78
C ILE A 135 6.74 6.45 -4.28
N TYR A 136 7.60 7.24 -4.91
CA TYR A 136 7.59 7.49 -6.35
C TYR A 136 8.04 6.28 -7.17
N ASP A 137 9.03 5.50 -6.70
CA ASP A 137 9.45 4.26 -7.36
C ASP A 137 8.30 3.22 -7.32
N LEU A 138 7.64 3.07 -6.15
CA LEU A 138 6.48 2.19 -5.99
C LEU A 138 5.30 2.64 -6.85
N GLY A 139 4.97 3.93 -6.82
CA GLY A 139 3.88 4.51 -7.61
C GLY A 139 4.10 4.33 -9.11
N LEU A 140 5.31 4.64 -9.61
CA LEU A 140 5.64 4.45 -11.01
C LEU A 140 5.59 2.97 -11.41
N TYR A 141 6.05 2.06 -10.55
CA TYR A 141 5.91 0.62 -10.79
C TYR A 141 4.45 0.22 -10.99
N LEU A 142 3.55 0.66 -10.10
CA LEU A 142 2.13 0.32 -10.16
C LEU A 142 1.42 0.97 -11.34
N ILE A 143 1.77 2.20 -11.69
CA ILE A 143 1.25 2.89 -12.88
C ILE A 143 1.69 2.17 -14.16
N ARG A 144 2.95 1.75 -14.26
CA ARG A 144 3.47 0.96 -15.39
C ARG A 144 2.75 -0.37 -15.51
N GLU A 145 2.60 -1.09 -14.39
CA GLU A 145 1.93 -2.38 -14.37
C GLU A 145 0.45 -2.26 -14.75
N ALA A 146 -0.25 -1.25 -14.22
CA ALA A 146 -1.62 -0.92 -14.60
C ALA A 146 -1.73 -0.61 -16.09
N HIS A 147 -0.80 0.18 -16.64
CA HIS A 147 -0.78 0.51 -18.05
C HIS A 147 -0.54 -0.72 -18.94
N GLN A 148 0.40 -1.60 -18.56
CA GLN A 148 0.64 -2.86 -19.27
C GLN A 148 -0.60 -3.76 -19.28
N GLN A 149 -1.35 -3.78 -18.18
CA GLN A 149 -2.61 -4.52 -18.05
C GLN A 149 -3.83 -3.79 -18.65
N GLN A 150 -3.64 -2.60 -19.23
CA GLN A 150 -4.71 -1.73 -19.75
C GLN A 150 -5.77 -1.38 -18.68
N ASP A 151 -5.35 -1.35 -17.41
CA ASP A 151 -6.20 -1.00 -16.27
C ASP A 151 -6.15 0.52 -16.05
N ARG A 152 -6.94 1.23 -16.85
CA ARG A 152 -7.06 2.70 -16.82
C ARG A 152 -7.35 3.22 -15.41
N ASP A 153 -8.22 2.55 -14.67
CA ASP A 153 -8.66 3.02 -13.35
C ASP A 153 -7.50 2.97 -12.35
N ARG A 154 -6.67 1.91 -12.38
CA ARG A 154 -5.48 1.84 -11.53
C ARG A 154 -4.41 2.87 -11.92
N VAL A 155 -4.27 3.18 -13.21
CA VAL A 155 -3.39 4.29 -13.65
C VAL A 155 -3.85 5.60 -13.01
N TYR A 156 -5.15 5.89 -13.07
CA TYR A 156 -5.70 7.11 -12.46
C TYR A 156 -5.41 7.16 -10.97
N GLU A 157 -5.79 6.12 -10.23
CA GLU A 157 -5.73 6.14 -8.77
C GLU A 157 -4.31 6.25 -8.22
N TRP A 158 -3.34 5.52 -8.80
CA TRP A 158 -1.95 5.64 -8.38
C TRP A 158 -1.34 6.98 -8.79
N THR A 159 -1.75 7.54 -9.95
CA THR A 159 -1.33 8.88 -10.33
C THR A 159 -1.89 9.93 -9.35
N ALA A 160 -3.17 9.84 -9.00
CA ALA A 160 -3.82 10.71 -8.03
C ALA A 160 -3.15 10.61 -6.65
N TYR A 161 -2.85 9.38 -6.21
CA TYR A 161 -2.15 9.14 -4.96
C TYR A 161 -0.75 9.79 -4.94
N ILE A 162 0.03 9.62 -6.02
CA ILE A 162 1.39 10.18 -6.09
C ILE A 162 1.38 11.71 -6.17
N LEU A 163 0.45 12.32 -6.91
CA LEU A 163 0.31 13.77 -7.00
C LEU A 163 -0.08 14.40 -5.66
N LYS A 164 -0.93 13.74 -4.87
CA LYS A 164 -1.39 14.27 -3.58
C LYS A 164 -0.49 13.86 -2.42
N PHE A 165 -0.35 12.57 -2.19
CA PHE A 165 0.30 12.04 -0.98
C PHE A 165 1.81 11.86 -1.16
N GLY A 166 2.26 11.57 -2.39
CA GLY A 166 3.69 11.56 -2.69
C GLY A 166 4.29 12.95 -2.46
N ALA A 167 3.62 13.98 -2.99
CA ALA A 167 4.09 15.36 -2.91
C ALA A 167 4.10 15.94 -1.49
N ILE A 168 3.11 15.61 -0.65
CA ILE A 168 3.11 15.96 0.79
C ILE A 168 4.33 15.40 1.54
N SER A 169 4.93 14.32 1.03
CA SER A 169 6.07 13.65 1.66
C SER A 169 7.42 14.17 1.17
N LEU A 170 7.45 15.23 0.36
CA LEU A 170 8.71 15.82 -0.12
C LEU A 170 9.39 16.62 0.98
N ASP A 171 10.71 16.43 1.09
CA ASP A 171 11.55 17.28 1.92
C ASP A 171 11.66 18.69 1.33
N ASP A 172 11.93 19.68 2.18
CA ASP A 172 12.08 21.09 1.79
C ASP A 172 13.19 21.32 0.73
N ASP A 173 14.13 20.38 0.60
CA ASP A 173 15.24 20.40 -0.36
C ASP A 173 15.04 19.49 -1.58
N ALA A 174 13.82 18.96 -1.77
CA ALA A 174 13.51 18.15 -2.94
C ALA A 174 13.76 18.90 -4.26
N ASP A 175 14.33 18.20 -5.25
CA ASP A 175 14.60 18.75 -6.58
C ASP A 175 13.46 18.40 -7.54
N ALA A 176 12.67 19.40 -7.94
CA ALA A 176 11.59 19.22 -8.90
C ALA A 176 12.07 18.73 -10.26
N GLU A 177 13.22 19.20 -10.76
CA GLU A 177 13.74 18.76 -12.05
C GLU A 177 14.10 17.28 -12.02
N GLU A 178 14.69 16.80 -10.91
CA GLU A 178 14.96 15.38 -10.71
C GLU A 178 13.65 14.57 -10.67
N LEU A 179 12.67 14.98 -9.86
CA LEU A 179 11.38 14.31 -9.75
C LEU A 179 10.65 14.25 -11.09
N ILE A 180 10.65 15.36 -11.83
CA ILE A 180 10.05 15.44 -13.16
C ILE A 180 10.76 14.50 -14.13
N SER A 181 12.09 14.54 -14.15
CA SER A 181 12.88 13.75 -15.08
C SER A 181 12.79 12.26 -14.80
N ARG A 182 12.83 11.85 -13.53
CA ARG A 182 12.85 10.45 -13.10
C ARG A 182 11.47 9.81 -13.09
N TYR A 183 10.42 10.57 -12.74
CA TYR A 183 9.08 10.01 -12.53
C TYR A 183 8.01 10.68 -13.39
N PHE A 184 7.82 12.00 -13.26
CA PHE A 184 6.60 12.61 -13.77
C PHE A 184 6.52 12.72 -15.29
N LYS A 185 7.64 12.74 -16.02
CA LYS A 185 7.62 12.63 -17.49
C LYS A 185 6.88 11.38 -17.95
N GLU A 186 7.18 10.24 -17.34
CA GLU A 186 6.58 8.97 -17.72
C GLU A 186 5.16 8.83 -17.15
N ILE A 187 4.95 9.19 -15.89
CA ILE A 187 3.62 9.17 -15.27
C ILE A 187 2.65 10.03 -16.10
N LYS A 188 3.06 11.24 -16.49
CA LYS A 188 2.28 12.12 -17.36
C LYS A 188 2.00 11.45 -18.71
N SER A 189 3.03 10.93 -19.38
CA SER A 189 2.86 10.25 -20.67
C SER A 189 1.83 9.10 -20.60
N ILE A 190 1.94 8.24 -19.58
CA ILE A 190 1.00 7.12 -19.37
C ILE A 190 -0.39 7.63 -19.04
N PHE A 191 -0.52 8.58 -18.11
CA PHE A 191 -1.82 9.11 -17.69
C PHE A 191 -2.58 9.70 -18.88
N TYR A 192 -1.95 10.58 -19.66
CA TYR A 192 -2.58 11.24 -20.81
C TYR A 192 -2.80 10.30 -22.01
N SER A 193 -2.35 9.05 -21.97
CA SER A 193 -2.69 8.03 -22.98
C SER A 193 -4.13 7.50 -22.85
N TYR A 194 -4.81 7.85 -21.76
CA TYR A 194 -6.19 7.43 -21.48
C TYR A 194 -7.16 8.61 -21.44
N ASP A 195 -8.41 8.34 -21.80
CA ASP A 195 -9.53 9.26 -21.60
C ASP A 195 -10.18 8.97 -20.24
N TYR A 196 -10.31 9.97 -19.36
CA TYR A 196 -10.95 9.84 -18.04
C TYR A 196 -12.28 10.61 -17.92
N THR A 197 -12.86 11.07 -19.04
CA THR A 197 -14.08 11.88 -19.03
C THR A 197 -15.27 11.22 -18.34
N ASP A 198 -15.34 9.89 -18.36
CA ASP A 198 -16.38 9.09 -17.70
C ASP A 198 -15.91 8.43 -16.38
N TYR A 199 -14.65 8.63 -15.99
CA TYR A 199 -14.11 8.05 -14.76
C TYR A 199 -14.73 8.73 -13.53
N LYS A 200 -15.06 7.91 -12.52
CA LYS A 200 -15.53 8.39 -11.22
C LYS A 200 -14.53 7.98 -10.16
N PRO A 201 -13.81 8.92 -9.55
CA PRO A 201 -12.93 8.62 -8.44
C PRO A 201 -13.68 7.91 -7.32
N VAL A 202 -12.99 6.96 -6.69
CA VAL A 202 -13.55 6.17 -5.58
C VAL A 202 -13.81 7.07 -4.36
N ASP A 203 -13.00 8.11 -4.18
CA ASP A 203 -13.10 9.08 -3.09
C ASP A 203 -12.50 10.43 -3.51
N GLU A 204 -12.93 11.50 -2.85
CA GLU A 204 -12.44 12.87 -3.07
C GLU A 204 -10.92 12.98 -2.81
N ALA A 205 -10.41 12.25 -1.82
CA ALA A 205 -8.98 12.22 -1.50
C ALA A 205 -8.12 11.59 -2.61
N LEU A 206 -8.72 10.80 -3.51
CA LEU A 206 -8.06 10.23 -4.69
C LEU A 206 -8.57 10.87 -5.99
N THR A 207 -9.11 12.09 -5.93
CA THR A 207 -9.54 12.87 -7.10
C THR A 207 -8.43 13.81 -7.55
N ILE A 208 -8.10 13.80 -8.84
CA ILE A 208 -7.22 14.79 -9.47
C ILE A 208 -8.04 16.03 -9.79
N PHE A 209 -7.78 17.12 -9.06
CA PHE A 209 -8.41 18.41 -9.29
C PHE A 209 -7.59 19.22 -10.28
N TRP A 210 -8.22 19.56 -11.41
CA TRP A 210 -7.55 20.33 -12.44
C TRP A 210 -7.41 21.79 -11.99
N PRO A 211 -6.22 22.41 -12.12
CA PRO A 211 -6.04 23.82 -11.79
C PRO A 211 -7.05 24.71 -12.51
N GLY A 212 -7.75 25.57 -11.77
CA GLY A 212 -8.75 26.49 -12.30
C GLY A 212 -10.10 25.85 -12.65
N SER A 213 -10.30 24.57 -12.32
CA SER A 213 -11.62 23.92 -12.40
C SER A 213 -12.55 24.42 -11.30
N LYS A 214 -13.87 24.37 -11.54
CA LYS A 214 -14.88 24.80 -10.56
C LYS A 214 -14.94 23.91 -9.32
N ASP A 215 -14.45 22.68 -9.45
CA ASP A 215 -14.50 21.66 -8.42
C ASP A 215 -13.15 21.53 -7.68
N SER A 216 -12.26 22.52 -7.79
CA SER A 216 -10.94 22.47 -7.14
C SER A 216 -11.02 22.36 -5.60
N ASP A 217 -10.13 21.57 -5.01
CA ASP A 217 -9.89 21.50 -3.57
C ASP A 217 -9.04 22.68 -3.04
N GLY A 218 -8.57 23.55 -3.94
CA GLY A 218 -7.72 24.71 -3.65
C GLY A 218 -6.28 24.36 -3.28
N TYR A 219 -5.99 23.08 -3.00
CA TYR A 219 -4.66 22.60 -2.65
C TYR A 219 -3.70 22.73 -3.83
N THR A 220 -4.16 22.32 -5.01
CA THR A 220 -3.32 22.29 -6.22
C THR A 220 -2.88 23.70 -6.62
N GLU A 221 -3.79 24.67 -6.62
CA GLU A 221 -3.46 26.07 -6.91
C GLU A 221 -2.55 26.68 -5.85
N TRP A 222 -2.80 26.38 -4.57
CA TRP A 222 -1.93 26.84 -3.49
C TRP A 222 -0.51 26.30 -3.67
N ALA A 223 -0.34 25.00 -3.85
CA ALA A 223 0.96 24.36 -4.02
C ALA A 223 1.72 24.91 -5.24
N ILE A 224 1.05 25.08 -6.38
CA ILE A 224 1.64 25.72 -7.57
C ILE A 224 2.08 27.16 -7.25
N SER A 225 1.29 27.93 -6.49
CA SER A 225 1.61 29.31 -6.15
C SER A 225 2.79 29.48 -5.19
N GLU A 226 3.03 28.50 -4.31
CA GLU A 226 4.20 28.50 -3.42
C GLU A 226 5.50 28.27 -4.20
N GLY A 227 5.43 27.64 -5.39
CA GLY A 227 6.58 27.47 -6.29
C GLY A 227 7.68 26.53 -5.78
N GLY A 228 7.43 25.80 -4.69
CA GLY A 228 8.28 24.73 -4.20
C GLY A 228 8.32 23.52 -5.15
N ALA A 229 9.07 22.48 -4.79
CA ALA A 229 9.26 21.33 -5.65
C ALA A 229 7.94 20.65 -6.05
N GLU A 230 7.04 20.51 -5.09
CA GLU A 230 5.68 20.06 -5.30
C GLU A 230 4.92 20.92 -6.32
N GLY A 231 4.91 22.25 -6.14
CA GLY A 231 4.23 23.17 -7.03
C GLY A 231 4.72 23.07 -8.46
N GLN A 232 6.03 22.96 -8.66
CA GLN A 232 6.65 22.81 -9.99
C GLN A 232 6.31 21.46 -10.63
N VAL A 233 6.27 20.37 -9.85
CA VAL A 233 5.82 19.05 -10.32
C VAL A 233 4.35 19.08 -10.75
N LEU A 234 3.49 19.71 -9.95
CA LEU A 234 2.06 19.85 -10.28
C LEU A 234 1.85 20.72 -11.52
N GLU A 235 2.53 21.87 -11.60
CA GLU A 235 2.52 22.74 -12.77
C GLU A 235 2.93 21.94 -14.02
N TYR A 236 4.08 21.28 -13.96
CA TYR A 236 4.55 20.40 -15.04
C TYR A 236 3.52 19.33 -15.41
N PHE A 237 2.88 18.67 -14.44
CA PHE A 237 1.93 17.59 -14.72
C PHE A 237 0.68 18.09 -15.45
N PHE A 238 0.18 19.28 -15.09
CA PHE A 238 -1.03 19.87 -15.66
C PHE A 238 -0.81 20.74 -16.90
N GLU A 239 0.43 21.09 -17.23
CA GLU A 239 0.74 21.73 -18.50
C GLU A 239 0.21 20.89 -19.67
N LYS A 240 -0.56 21.51 -20.57
CA LYS A 240 -1.10 20.81 -21.73
C LYS A 240 0.03 20.23 -22.58
N ILE A 241 -0.08 18.95 -22.94
CA ILE A 241 0.79 18.35 -23.95
C ILE A 241 0.49 19.05 -25.27
N ALA A 242 1.53 19.62 -25.89
CA ALA A 242 1.46 20.33 -27.17
C ALA A 242 1.16 19.38 -28.34
#